data_AF-A0A2T3LCZ2-F1
#
_entry.id   AF-A0A2T3LCZ2-F1
#
_cell.length_a   1.000
_cell.length_b   1.000
_cell.length_c   1.000
_cell.angle_alpha   90.00
_cell.angle_beta   90.00
_cell.angle_gamma   90.00
#
_symmetry.space_group_name_H-M   'P 1'
#
loop_
_entity.id
_entity.type
_entity.pdbx_description
1 polymer ?
#
loop_
_entity_poly.entity_id
_entity_poly.type
_entity_poly.pdbx_seq_one_letter_code
_entity_poly.pdbx_strand_id
1 'polypeptide(L)'
;MCNVCGCGDSQIEGHQHDHAHHHEHTHPAHNQGEHHIAKEVTSQSVVIHHHYHHQGDVYHHVHYGVQPDEHQQHSAVDHQPQMSQQGDLHYGKGEAEVHVSGVSQRQLLTLEQDILGKNNHLAAHNREHFNANQQLVLNLVSSPGSGKTTLLTETLNQLKHQHACAVIEGDQQTSNDADRIRATEVPAIQVNTGKGCHLDAKMIHDAYHQLAMNEPGVLFIENVGNLVCPASFDLGETSKVVILSVTEGEDKPLKYPNMFAAAELMLINKVDLLPYVDVKIEDCIENARKVNPSIKVIKVSAKTGEGMEAWLSWLNEQLANQQ
;
A
#
# COMPACT_ATOMS: atom_id res chain seq x y z
N MET A 1 27.90 -3.25 6.52
CA MET A 1 27.60 -4.30 5.51
C MET A 1 26.10 -4.33 5.26
N CYS A 2 25.65 -4.17 4.02
CA CYS A 2 24.24 -4.30 3.64
C CYS A 2 23.88 -5.80 3.56
N ASN A 3 22.89 -6.24 4.34
CA ASN A 3 22.48 -7.67 4.44
C ASN A 3 21.78 -8.25 3.19
N VAL A 4 21.65 -7.49 2.10
CA VAL A 4 20.86 -7.91 0.93
C VAL A 4 21.69 -8.15 -0.33
N CYS A 5 22.88 -7.53 -0.50
CA CYS A 5 23.67 -7.74 -1.72
C CYS A 5 25.20 -7.82 -1.54
N GLY A 6 25.75 -7.59 -0.34
CA GLY A 6 27.18 -7.83 -0.10
C GLY A 6 28.19 -7.02 -0.93
N CYS A 7 27.79 -5.93 -1.61
CA CYS A 7 28.69 -5.10 -2.42
C CYS A 7 28.77 -3.66 -1.92
N GLY A 8 29.99 -3.26 -1.49
CA GLY A 8 30.56 -1.93 -1.71
C GLY A 8 30.18 -0.80 -0.75
N ASP A 9 31.20 -0.22 -0.11
CA ASP A 9 31.14 1.01 0.68
C ASP A 9 30.73 2.21 -0.19
N SER A 10 29.65 2.88 0.18
CA SER A 10 29.40 4.27 -0.20
C SER A 10 29.51 5.14 1.05
N GLN A 11 30.70 5.72 1.24
CA GLN A 11 30.86 6.87 2.13
C GLN A 11 30.23 8.09 1.48
N ILE A 12 29.41 8.81 2.25
CA ILE A 12 29.10 10.21 2.03
C ILE A 12 29.43 10.92 3.35
N GLU A 13 30.51 11.70 3.35
CA GLU A 13 30.89 12.64 4.40
C GLU A 13 29.80 13.73 4.51
N GLY A 14 29.44 14.32 5.66
CA GLY A 14 29.93 14.20 7.03
C GLY A 14 29.11 15.13 7.94
N HIS A 15 29.25 14.96 9.26
CA HIS A 15 29.47 16.00 10.27
C HIS A 15 29.38 15.35 11.66
N GLN A 16 30.50 15.39 12.37
CA GLN A 16 30.66 14.93 13.76
C GLN A 16 29.99 15.90 14.73
N HIS A 17 29.37 15.36 15.78
CA HIS A 17 29.38 15.97 17.10
C HIS A 17 29.54 14.88 18.17
N ASP A 18 30.68 14.92 18.86
CA ASP A 18 30.92 14.26 20.13
C ASP A 18 30.03 14.85 21.21
N HIS A 19 29.45 14.01 22.07
CA HIS A 19 29.37 14.30 23.50
C HIS A 19 29.30 12.99 24.31
N ALA A 20 30.32 12.79 25.13
CA ALA A 20 30.38 11.77 26.16
C ALA A 20 29.70 12.28 27.44
N HIS A 21 28.88 11.44 28.08
CA HIS A 21 28.69 11.51 29.53
C HIS A 21 28.50 10.11 30.12
N HIS A 22 29.48 9.75 30.96
CA HIS A 22 29.34 8.79 32.04
C HIS A 22 28.12 9.11 32.91
N HIS A 23 27.45 8.09 33.46
CA HIS A 23 27.25 8.01 34.91
C HIS A 23 27.01 6.56 35.34
N GLU A 24 27.73 6.20 36.39
CA GLU A 24 27.77 4.94 37.12
C GLU A 24 26.77 5.05 38.28
N HIS A 25 25.95 4.02 38.54
CA HIS A 25 25.32 3.85 39.85
C HIS A 25 25.17 2.37 40.22
N THR A 26 25.64 2.08 41.42
CA THR A 26 25.72 0.79 42.12
C THR A 26 24.50 0.50 43.01
N HIS A 27 24.43 -0.77 43.42
CA HIS A 27 23.80 -1.36 44.63
C HIS A 27 22.52 -2.20 44.41
N PRO A 28 22.20 -3.17 45.31
CA PRO A 28 23.04 -4.23 45.86
C PRO A 28 22.34 -5.61 45.86
N ALA A 29 23.09 -6.66 46.17
CA ALA A 29 22.64 -8.04 46.29
C ALA A 29 21.78 -8.32 47.53
N HIS A 30 20.83 -9.26 47.42
CA HIS A 30 20.29 -10.05 48.54
C HIS A 30 20.05 -11.51 48.13
N ASN A 31 20.17 -12.39 49.11
CA ASN A 31 20.58 -13.80 49.04
C ASN A 31 19.42 -14.76 49.40
N GLN A 32 19.39 -15.93 48.74
CA GLN A 32 18.94 -17.29 49.15
C GLN A 32 17.52 -17.58 49.71
N GLY A 33 16.91 -18.69 49.24
CA GLY A 33 15.87 -19.44 49.96
C GLY A 33 14.97 -20.39 49.15
N GLU A 34 15.43 -21.62 48.93
CA GLU A 34 14.76 -22.96 48.90
C GLU A 34 13.42 -23.31 48.17
N HIS A 35 13.45 -24.56 47.69
CA HIS A 35 12.50 -25.44 46.97
C HIS A 35 11.05 -25.54 47.45
N HIS A 36 10.10 -25.81 46.51
CA HIS A 36 9.09 -26.90 46.59
C HIS A 36 8.44 -27.16 45.20
N ILE A 37 8.21 -28.45 44.88
CA ILE A 37 7.54 -28.95 43.66
C ILE A 37 6.07 -29.25 43.99
N ALA A 38 5.13 -28.75 43.17
CA ALA A 38 3.81 -29.36 42.97
C ALA A 38 3.24 -28.94 41.60
N LYS A 39 2.81 -29.93 40.80
CA LYS A 39 2.09 -29.77 39.53
C LYS A 39 0.63 -29.44 39.81
N GLU A 40 0.04 -28.46 39.10
CA GLU A 40 -1.23 -28.60 38.37
C GLU A 40 -1.70 -27.28 37.70
N VAL A 41 -2.14 -27.43 36.44
CA VAL A 41 -3.10 -26.65 35.64
C VAL A 41 -3.00 -25.11 35.62
N THR A 42 -2.50 -24.54 34.52
CA THR A 42 -2.61 -23.11 34.23
C THR A 42 -3.68 -22.82 33.17
N SER A 43 -4.86 -22.37 33.61
CA SER A 43 -5.62 -21.36 32.87
C SER A 43 -4.91 -20.03 33.08
N GLN A 44 -4.27 -19.45 32.06
CA GLN A 44 -3.62 -18.15 32.22
C GLN A 44 -4.67 -17.03 32.23
N SER A 45 -5.03 -16.57 33.43
CA SER A 45 -5.60 -15.25 33.63
C SER A 45 -4.50 -14.21 33.46
N VAL A 46 -4.70 -13.26 32.53
CA VAL A 46 -3.79 -12.12 32.37
C VAL A 46 -4.15 -11.07 33.42
N VAL A 47 -3.24 -10.80 34.35
CA VAL A 47 -3.34 -9.66 35.27
C VAL A 47 -2.56 -8.49 34.66
N ILE A 48 -3.26 -7.42 34.31
CA ILE A 48 -2.68 -6.18 33.79
C ILE A 48 -2.40 -5.27 34.99
N HIS A 49 -1.13 -4.94 35.25
CA HIS A 49 -0.76 -3.91 36.21
C HIS A 49 -0.58 -2.57 35.48
N HIS A 50 -1.44 -1.60 35.77
CA HIS A 50 -1.25 -0.20 35.40
C HIS A 50 -0.50 0.53 36.50
N HIS A 51 0.69 1.03 36.19
CA HIS A 51 1.35 2.04 37.02
C HIS A 51 1.22 3.41 36.34
N TYR A 52 0.46 4.30 36.96
CA TYR A 52 0.42 5.71 36.60
C TYR A 52 1.62 6.42 37.22
N HIS A 53 2.49 6.97 36.38
CA HIS A 53 3.37 8.06 36.76
C HIS A 53 3.25 9.20 35.75
N HIS A 54 3.04 10.40 36.28
CA HIS A 54 2.94 11.65 35.54
C HIS A 54 4.32 12.07 35.00
N GLN A 55 4.33 12.58 33.76
CA GLN A 55 5.41 13.25 33.02
C GLN A 55 6.35 12.35 32.18
N GLY A 56 6.28 12.55 30.85
CA GLY A 56 7.36 12.30 29.90
C GLY A 56 7.32 10.95 29.17
N ASP A 57 6.99 11.00 27.88
CA ASP A 57 7.32 10.06 26.79
C ASP A 57 7.03 8.56 26.98
N VAL A 58 5.97 8.09 26.31
CA VAL A 58 5.64 6.66 26.18
C VAL A 58 6.47 6.03 25.07
N TYR A 59 7.61 5.42 25.42
CA TYR A 59 8.30 4.49 24.54
C TYR A 59 7.69 3.08 24.68
N HIS A 60 6.97 2.62 23.67
CA HIS A 60 6.59 1.21 23.55
C HIS A 60 7.78 0.39 23.09
N HIS A 61 8.50 -0.25 24.01
CA HIS A 61 9.44 -1.31 23.68
C HIS A 61 8.71 -2.66 23.67
N VAL A 62 8.35 -3.12 22.48
CA VAL A 62 7.92 -4.50 22.27
C VAL A 62 9.18 -5.34 22.04
N HIS A 63 9.61 -6.09 23.06
CA HIS A 63 10.62 -7.11 22.89
C HIS A 63 10.00 -8.33 22.20
N TYR A 64 10.43 -8.64 20.97
CA TYR A 64 10.21 -9.95 20.37
C TYR A 64 11.13 -10.97 21.05
N GLY A 65 10.73 -11.44 22.22
CA GLY A 65 11.30 -12.63 22.83
C GLY A 65 10.71 -13.86 22.16
N VAL A 66 11.34 -14.33 21.08
CA VAL A 66 11.10 -15.70 20.63
C VAL A 66 11.73 -16.61 21.68
N GLN A 67 10.91 -17.17 22.58
CA GLN A 67 11.35 -18.31 23.37
C GLN A 67 11.66 -19.44 22.39
N PRO A 68 12.84 -20.08 22.48
CA PRO A 68 13.11 -21.27 21.70
C PRO A 68 12.29 -22.40 22.31
N ASP A 69 11.09 -22.63 21.79
CA ASP A 69 10.34 -23.84 22.11
C ASP A 69 11.15 -25.06 21.64
N GLU A 70 11.28 -26.00 22.56
CA GLU A 70 12.03 -27.24 22.39
C GLU A 70 11.48 -28.06 21.21
N HIS A 71 12.37 -28.33 20.24
CA HIS A 71 12.34 -29.43 19.29
C HIS A 71 10.96 -29.89 18.74
N GLN A 72 10.45 -29.17 17.76
CA GLN A 72 9.85 -29.81 16.59
C GLN A 72 10.65 -29.43 15.35
N GLN A 73 11.45 -30.38 14.84
CA GLN A 73 12.01 -30.31 13.49
C GLN A 73 10.86 -30.35 12.47
N HIS A 74 10.19 -29.22 12.25
CA HIS A 74 9.51 -29.00 10.99
C HIS A 74 10.61 -28.69 9.99
N SER A 75 11.10 -29.72 9.30
CA SER A 75 11.85 -29.52 8.06
C SER A 75 11.01 -28.57 7.21
N ALA A 76 11.47 -27.34 6.99
CA ALA A 76 10.88 -26.45 6.02
C ALA A 76 10.96 -27.18 4.67
N VAL A 77 9.89 -27.86 4.30
CA VAL A 77 9.80 -28.50 2.99
C VAL A 77 9.68 -27.33 2.02
N ASP A 78 10.77 -27.00 1.34
CA ASP A 78 10.75 -26.00 0.27
C ASP A 78 9.63 -26.37 -0.70
N HIS A 79 8.74 -25.42 -0.95
CA HIS A 79 7.62 -25.64 -1.85
C HIS A 79 8.16 -25.84 -3.27
N GLN A 80 7.97 -27.04 -3.81
CA GLN A 80 8.37 -27.35 -5.18
C GLN A 80 7.38 -26.77 -6.19
N PRO A 81 7.85 -26.24 -7.33
CA PRO A 81 6.96 -25.72 -8.35
C PRO A 81 6.11 -26.82 -8.96
N GLN A 82 4.88 -26.50 -9.32
CA GLN A 82 4.07 -27.37 -10.17
C GLN A 82 4.49 -27.24 -11.63
N MET A 83 4.64 -28.36 -12.33
CA MET A 83 4.96 -28.37 -13.77
C MET A 83 3.68 -28.45 -14.62
N SER A 84 3.54 -27.56 -15.60
CA SER A 84 2.49 -27.67 -16.62
C SER A 84 2.73 -28.88 -17.54
N GLN A 85 1.71 -29.29 -18.29
CA GLN A 85 1.88 -30.34 -19.32
C GLN A 85 2.89 -29.95 -20.42
N GLN A 86 3.15 -28.65 -20.59
CA GLN A 86 4.13 -28.11 -21.55
C GLN A 86 5.51 -27.88 -20.91
N GLY A 87 5.66 -28.15 -19.61
CA GLY A 87 6.92 -28.02 -18.88
C GLY A 87 7.13 -26.69 -18.14
N ASP A 88 6.12 -25.81 -18.10
CA ASP A 88 6.22 -24.53 -17.40
C ASP A 88 6.24 -24.72 -15.89
N LEU A 89 7.04 -23.91 -15.18
CA LEU A 89 7.15 -23.96 -13.73
C LEU A 89 6.21 -22.94 -13.08
N HIS A 90 5.39 -23.40 -12.14
CA HIS A 90 4.46 -22.57 -11.39
C HIS A 90 4.77 -22.59 -9.89
N TYR A 91 5.24 -21.45 -9.39
CA TYR A 91 5.55 -21.24 -7.97
C TYR A 91 4.40 -20.59 -7.18
N GLY A 92 3.36 -20.09 -7.86
CA GLY A 92 2.23 -19.39 -7.24
C GLY A 92 0.96 -20.24 -7.09
N LYS A 93 1.06 -21.57 -7.16
CA LYS A 93 -0.10 -22.48 -7.01
C LYS A 93 -0.19 -23.13 -5.62
N GLY A 94 0.69 -22.73 -4.70
CA GLY A 94 0.57 -23.07 -3.29
C GLY A 94 -0.53 -22.25 -2.60
N GLU A 95 -0.88 -22.61 -1.36
CA GLU A 95 -1.93 -21.92 -0.60
C GLU A 95 -1.68 -20.43 -0.39
N ALA A 96 -0.41 -20.01 -0.31
CA ALA A 96 -0.04 -18.60 -0.18
C ALA A 96 0.04 -17.87 -1.53
N GLU A 97 -0.08 -18.58 -2.64
CA GLU A 97 0.03 -18.07 -4.02
C GLU A 97 1.35 -17.33 -4.35
N VAL A 98 2.32 -17.35 -3.43
CA VAL A 98 3.66 -16.78 -3.55
C VAL A 98 4.70 -17.76 -3.00
N HIS A 99 5.90 -17.71 -3.55
CA HIS A 99 7.04 -18.51 -3.11
C HIS A 99 8.18 -17.61 -2.63
N VAL A 100 8.67 -17.89 -1.42
CA VAL A 100 9.89 -17.30 -0.86
C VAL A 100 10.80 -18.43 -0.40
N SER A 101 12.02 -18.47 -0.92
CA SER A 101 13.00 -19.50 -0.60
C SER A 101 13.24 -19.58 0.91
N GLY A 102 13.16 -20.79 1.49
CA GLY A 102 13.36 -21.01 2.91
C GLY A 102 12.19 -20.61 3.81
N VAL A 103 11.03 -20.26 3.25
CA VAL A 103 9.82 -19.94 4.02
C VAL A 103 8.66 -20.83 3.56
N SER A 104 8.00 -21.51 4.51
CA SER A 104 6.85 -22.36 4.18
C SER A 104 5.59 -21.56 3.81
N GLN A 105 4.69 -22.17 3.04
CA GLN A 105 3.42 -21.55 2.65
C GLN A 105 2.59 -21.09 3.87
N ARG A 106 2.55 -21.90 4.93
CA ARG A 106 1.82 -21.55 6.17
C ARG A 106 2.42 -20.35 6.90
N GLN A 107 3.75 -20.25 6.92
CA GLN A 107 4.43 -19.08 7.50
C GLN A 107 4.15 -17.82 6.67
N LEU A 108 4.15 -17.93 5.33
CA LEU A 108 3.79 -16.83 4.44
C LEU A 108 2.36 -16.34 4.68
N LEU A 109 1.39 -17.26 4.76
CA LEU A 109 -0.01 -16.91 5.06
C LEU A 109 -0.18 -16.23 6.42
N THR A 110 0.51 -16.74 7.45
CA THR A 110 0.43 -16.14 8.80
C THR A 110 1.00 -14.72 8.79
N LEU A 111 2.16 -14.53 8.14
CA LEU A 111 2.79 -13.22 8.00
C LEU A 111 1.91 -12.23 7.22
N GLU A 112 1.32 -12.70 6.12
CA GLU A 112 0.40 -11.90 5.31
C GLU A 112 -0.84 -11.48 6.11
N GLN A 113 -1.48 -12.42 6.82
CA GLN A 113 -2.65 -12.13 7.67
C GLN A 113 -2.31 -11.10 8.77
N ASP A 114 -1.16 -11.22 9.41
CA ASP A 114 -0.74 -10.28 10.45
C ASP A 114 -0.49 -8.87 9.89
N ILE A 115 0.15 -8.76 8.73
CA ILE A 115 0.45 -7.47 8.08
C ILE A 115 -0.85 -6.83 7.56
N LEU A 116 -1.64 -7.57 6.79
CA LEU A 116 -2.86 -7.05 6.18
C LEU A 116 -3.94 -6.78 7.24
N GLY A 117 -4.00 -7.59 8.31
CA GLY A 117 -4.92 -7.37 9.42
C GLY A 117 -4.67 -6.03 10.13
N LYS A 118 -3.41 -5.69 10.39
CA LYS A 118 -3.03 -4.38 10.96
C LYS A 118 -3.35 -3.23 10.01
N ASN A 119 -3.05 -3.40 8.72
CA ASN A 119 -3.36 -2.41 7.70
C ASN A 119 -4.87 -2.14 7.64
N ASN A 120 -5.69 -3.19 7.60
CA ASN A 120 -7.14 -3.07 7.48
C ASN A 120 -7.78 -2.35 8.68
N HIS A 121 -7.23 -2.54 9.88
CA HIS A 121 -7.69 -1.79 11.05
C HIS A 121 -7.45 -0.27 10.88
N LEU A 122 -6.28 0.12 10.39
CA LEU A 122 -5.98 1.53 10.11
C LEU A 122 -6.78 2.07 8.92
N ALA A 123 -6.99 1.27 7.87
CA ALA A 123 -7.80 1.64 6.72
C ALA A 123 -9.25 1.92 7.12
N ALA A 124 -9.82 1.11 8.03
CA ALA A 124 -11.13 1.37 8.61
C ALA A 124 -11.19 2.72 9.32
N HIS A 125 -10.19 3.04 10.14
CA HIS A 125 -10.11 4.33 10.81
C HIS A 125 -9.95 5.50 9.83
N ASN A 126 -9.12 5.37 8.79
CA ASN A 126 -9.01 6.39 7.74
C ASN A 126 -10.35 6.66 7.07
N ARG A 127 -11.08 5.59 6.74
CA ARG A 127 -12.41 5.69 6.13
C ARG A 127 -13.41 6.41 7.04
N GLU A 128 -13.35 6.21 8.35
CA GLU A 128 -14.17 6.96 9.30
C GLU A 128 -13.90 8.47 9.20
N HIS A 129 -12.63 8.89 9.12
CA HIS A 129 -12.27 10.31 8.91
C HIS A 129 -12.78 10.85 7.57
N PHE A 130 -12.57 10.09 6.49
CA PHE A 130 -13.01 10.50 5.15
C PHE A 130 -14.53 10.67 5.08
N ASN A 131 -15.28 9.72 5.65
CA ASN A 131 -16.74 9.76 5.72
C ASN A 131 -17.23 10.92 6.61
N ALA A 132 -16.59 11.15 7.76
CA ALA A 132 -16.94 12.25 8.65
C ALA A 132 -16.78 13.63 7.97
N ASN A 133 -15.80 13.75 7.07
CA ASN A 133 -15.55 14.95 6.28
C ASN A 133 -16.25 14.97 4.92
N GLN A 134 -17.10 13.97 4.60
CA GLN A 134 -17.83 13.86 3.33
C GLN A 134 -16.92 13.92 2.10
N GLN A 135 -15.82 13.17 2.14
CA GLN A 135 -14.82 13.14 1.08
C GLN A 135 -14.96 11.89 0.22
N LEU A 136 -15.04 12.09 -1.09
CA LEU A 136 -14.82 11.02 -2.06
C LEU A 136 -13.32 10.73 -2.12
N VAL A 137 -12.91 9.53 -1.76
CA VAL A 137 -11.49 9.15 -1.76
C VAL A 137 -11.21 8.11 -2.82
N LEU A 138 -10.30 8.43 -3.75
CA LEU A 138 -10.00 7.58 -4.90
C LEU A 138 -8.53 7.19 -4.93
N ASN A 139 -8.27 5.89 -4.98
CA ASN A 139 -6.92 5.34 -5.09
C ASN A 139 -6.59 5.05 -6.56
N LEU A 140 -5.75 5.90 -7.16
CA LEU A 140 -5.30 5.78 -8.53
C LEU A 140 -4.10 4.84 -8.61
N VAL A 141 -4.31 3.68 -9.23
CA VAL A 141 -3.32 2.59 -9.32
C VAL A 141 -3.02 2.28 -10.78
N SER A 142 -1.75 2.00 -11.11
CA SER A 142 -1.32 1.75 -12.50
C SER A 142 0.05 1.10 -12.56
N SER A 143 0.49 0.68 -13.74
CA SER A 143 1.92 0.47 -14.01
C SER A 143 2.70 1.80 -14.01
N PRO A 144 4.04 1.79 -13.88
CA PRO A 144 4.85 2.96 -14.16
C PRO A 144 4.61 3.48 -15.59
N GLY A 145 4.47 4.79 -15.75
CA GLY A 145 4.33 5.41 -17.08
C GLY A 145 2.93 5.30 -17.71
N SER A 146 1.91 4.74 -17.04
CA SER A 146 0.53 4.70 -17.57
C SER A 146 -0.12 6.09 -17.69
N GLY A 147 0.50 7.12 -17.10
CA GLY A 147 0.08 8.52 -17.21
C GLY A 147 -0.83 9.01 -16.09
N LYS A 148 -0.74 8.41 -14.88
CA LYS A 148 -1.54 8.80 -13.70
C LYS A 148 -1.43 10.29 -13.40
N THR A 149 -0.23 10.79 -13.18
CA THR A 149 -0.01 12.19 -12.81
C THR A 149 -0.54 13.15 -13.87
N THR A 150 -0.34 12.85 -15.17
CA THR A 150 -0.88 13.70 -16.24
C THR A 150 -2.41 13.68 -16.25
N LEU A 151 -3.02 12.50 -16.14
CA LEU A 151 -4.47 12.38 -16.02
C LEU A 151 -5.00 13.15 -14.80
N LEU A 152 -4.31 13.03 -13.66
CA LEU A 152 -4.68 13.69 -12.42
C LEU A 152 -4.53 15.22 -12.54
N THR A 153 -3.42 15.74 -13.06
CA THR A 153 -3.24 17.19 -13.25
C THR A 153 -4.32 17.78 -14.17
N GLU A 154 -4.66 17.09 -15.26
CA GLU A 154 -5.73 17.54 -16.16
C GLU A 154 -7.12 17.44 -15.52
N THR A 155 -7.35 16.44 -14.67
CA THR A 155 -8.58 16.30 -13.88
C THR A 155 -8.71 17.47 -12.90
N LEU A 156 -7.65 17.75 -12.13
CA LEU A 156 -7.62 18.81 -11.11
C LEU A 156 -7.86 20.19 -11.72
N ASN A 157 -7.24 20.50 -12.87
CA ASN A 157 -7.44 21.76 -13.56
C ASN A 157 -8.91 22.02 -13.96
N GLN A 158 -9.68 20.96 -14.21
CA GLN A 158 -11.10 21.05 -14.57
C GLN A 158 -12.03 20.99 -13.35
N LEU A 159 -11.58 20.38 -12.25
CA LEU A 159 -12.40 20.07 -11.08
C LEU A 159 -12.24 21.09 -9.92
N LYS A 160 -11.06 21.68 -9.74
CA LYS A 160 -10.68 22.47 -8.55
C LYS A 160 -11.56 23.70 -8.26
N HIS A 161 -12.28 24.20 -9.26
CA HIS A 161 -13.18 25.34 -9.10
C HIS A 161 -14.62 24.95 -8.71
N GLN A 162 -14.95 23.65 -8.81
CA GLN A 162 -16.27 23.11 -8.52
C GLN A 162 -16.29 22.36 -7.18
N HIS A 163 -15.18 21.70 -6.85
CA HIS A 163 -15.03 20.91 -5.63
C HIS A 163 -13.66 21.17 -4.99
N ALA A 164 -13.63 21.16 -3.65
CA ALA A 164 -12.36 21.11 -2.93
C ALA A 164 -11.63 19.81 -3.32
N CYS A 165 -10.35 19.95 -3.66
CA CYS A 165 -9.52 18.84 -4.10
C CYS A 165 -8.23 18.82 -3.28
N ALA A 166 -7.72 17.62 -3.03
CA ALA A 166 -6.39 17.44 -2.50
C ALA A 166 -5.77 16.11 -2.99
N VAL A 167 -4.44 16.00 -2.87
CA VAL A 167 -3.72 14.80 -3.30
C VAL A 167 -2.75 14.29 -2.24
N ILE A 168 -2.73 12.99 -2.04
CA ILE A 168 -1.61 12.28 -1.45
C ILE A 168 -0.90 11.55 -2.58
N GLU A 169 0.33 11.95 -2.88
CA GLU A 169 1.14 11.38 -3.95
C GLU A 169 2.14 10.40 -3.32
N GLY A 170 2.24 9.19 -3.88
CA GLY A 170 3.17 8.16 -3.44
C GLY A 170 4.11 7.70 -4.53
N ASP A 171 5.40 7.87 -4.30
CA ASP A 171 6.47 7.32 -5.14
C ASP A 171 7.58 6.68 -4.29
N GLN A 172 8.51 5.98 -4.91
CA GLN A 172 9.69 5.46 -4.22
C GLN A 172 10.63 6.59 -3.80
N GLN A 173 10.82 7.57 -4.68
CA GLN A 173 11.79 8.66 -4.53
C GLN A 173 11.31 9.92 -5.24
N THR A 174 11.99 11.03 -4.96
CA THR A 174 11.77 12.36 -5.56
C THR A 174 10.47 13.03 -5.12
N SER A 175 10.18 14.22 -5.66
CA SER A 175 8.93 14.94 -5.44
C SER A 175 8.29 15.39 -6.75
N ASN A 176 8.77 14.86 -7.89
CA ASN A 176 8.50 15.42 -9.22
C ASN A 176 6.99 15.43 -9.54
N ASP A 177 6.29 14.34 -9.23
CA ASP A 177 4.87 14.24 -9.50
C ASP A 177 4.05 15.09 -8.52
N ALA A 178 4.41 15.14 -7.24
CA ALA A 178 3.80 16.08 -6.30
C ALA A 178 4.05 17.55 -6.67
N ASP A 179 5.21 17.91 -7.21
CA ASP A 179 5.51 19.27 -7.68
C ASP A 179 4.65 19.65 -8.89
N ARG A 180 4.46 18.72 -9.83
CA ARG A 180 3.54 18.90 -10.98
C ARG A 180 2.10 19.07 -10.53
N ILE A 181 1.68 18.32 -9.51
CA ILE A 181 0.34 18.44 -8.93
C ILE A 181 0.19 19.80 -8.22
N ARG A 182 1.15 20.21 -7.40
CA ARG A 182 1.14 21.53 -6.73
C ARG A 182 1.10 22.70 -7.72
N ALA A 183 1.67 22.54 -8.92
CA ALA A 183 1.57 23.54 -9.98
C ALA A 183 0.14 23.77 -10.48
N THR A 184 -0.80 22.85 -10.20
CA THR A 184 -2.25 23.06 -10.42
C THR A 184 -2.92 23.89 -9.31
N GLU A 185 -2.16 24.32 -8.30
CA GLU A 185 -2.62 25.03 -7.09
C GLU A 185 -3.45 24.17 -6.12
N VAL A 186 -3.59 22.87 -6.40
CA VAL A 186 -4.21 21.91 -5.49
C VAL A 186 -3.19 21.46 -4.44
N PRO A 187 -3.55 21.42 -3.14
CA PRO A 187 -2.65 20.97 -2.10
C PRO A 187 -2.29 19.48 -2.29
N ALA A 188 -0.99 19.17 -2.20
CA ALA A 188 -0.50 17.82 -2.35
C ALA A 188 0.64 17.48 -1.37
N ILE A 189 0.53 16.33 -0.72
CA ILE A 189 1.55 15.74 0.17
C ILE A 189 2.29 14.63 -0.58
N GLN A 190 3.61 14.72 -0.63
CA GLN A 190 4.49 13.66 -1.13
C GLN A 190 4.74 12.62 -0.05
N VAL A 191 4.59 11.35 -0.39
CA VAL A 191 4.98 10.20 0.44
C VAL A 191 6.05 9.41 -0.30
N ASN A 192 7.30 9.53 0.17
CA ASN A 192 8.40 8.73 -0.35
C ASN A 192 8.49 7.39 0.38
N THR A 193 8.17 6.31 -0.33
CA THR A 193 8.11 4.94 0.21
C THR A 193 9.48 4.27 0.30
N GLY A 194 10.54 4.91 -0.22
CA GLY A 194 11.88 4.36 -0.22
C GLY A 194 11.98 3.17 -1.18
N LYS A 195 12.05 1.95 -0.62
CA LYS A 195 12.01 0.69 -1.39
C LYS A 195 10.62 0.06 -1.42
N GLY A 196 9.63 0.67 -0.75
CA GLY A 196 8.25 0.24 -0.78
C GLY A 196 7.70 0.20 -2.21
N CYS A 197 6.77 -0.71 -2.46
CA CYS A 197 6.17 -0.91 -3.78
C CYS A 197 4.68 -0.50 -3.83
N HIS A 198 4.17 0.08 -2.74
CA HIS A 198 2.80 0.51 -2.52
C HIS A 198 2.76 1.51 -1.36
N LEU A 199 1.66 2.27 -1.26
CA LEU A 199 1.25 2.97 -0.04
C LEU A 199 0.46 2.05 0.87
N ASP A 200 0.57 2.23 2.19
CA ASP A 200 -0.24 1.55 3.20
C ASP A 200 -1.16 2.53 3.96
N ALA A 201 -2.09 2.00 4.75
CA ALA A 201 -3.07 2.82 5.47
C ALA A 201 -2.42 3.77 6.51
N LYS A 202 -1.27 3.40 7.10
CA LYS A 202 -0.56 4.27 8.06
C LYS A 202 0.04 5.48 7.36
N MET A 203 0.65 5.27 6.19
CA MET A 203 1.19 6.36 5.36
C MET A 203 0.09 7.34 4.97
N ILE A 204 -1.08 6.83 4.57
CA ILE A 204 -2.23 7.66 4.22
C ILE A 204 -2.76 8.41 5.44
N HIS A 205 -2.85 7.75 6.59
CA HIS A 205 -3.29 8.37 7.84
C HIS A 205 -2.44 9.61 8.18
N ASP A 206 -1.12 9.46 8.17
CA ASP A 206 -0.19 10.53 8.51
C ASP A 206 -0.26 11.68 7.49
N ALA A 207 -0.27 11.34 6.20
CA ALA A 207 -0.34 12.33 5.12
C ALA A 207 -1.66 13.11 5.13
N TYR A 208 -2.78 12.43 5.42
CA TYR A 208 -4.10 13.04 5.51
C TYR A 208 -4.18 14.06 6.65
N HIS A 209 -3.68 13.71 7.84
CA HIS A 209 -3.66 14.64 8.97
C HIS A 209 -2.70 15.82 8.76
N GLN A 210 -1.62 15.63 8.00
CA GLN A 210 -0.74 16.73 7.60
C GLN A 210 -1.39 17.66 6.57
N LEU A 211 -2.14 17.11 5.62
CA LEU A 211 -2.89 17.85 4.62
C LEU A 211 -3.98 18.74 5.26
N ALA A 212 -4.59 18.25 6.35
CA ALA A 212 -5.60 18.95 7.15
C ALA A 212 -6.83 19.44 6.35
N MET A 213 -7.26 18.65 5.35
CA MET A 213 -8.47 18.89 4.58
C MET A 213 -9.71 18.52 5.43
N ASN A 214 -10.33 19.52 6.05
CA ASN A 214 -11.49 19.36 6.95
C ASN A 214 -12.81 19.81 6.29
N GLU A 215 -12.93 19.65 4.98
CA GLU A 215 -14.10 20.05 4.20
C GLU A 215 -14.51 18.98 3.18
N PRO A 216 -15.80 18.95 2.76
CA PRO A 216 -16.28 18.05 1.71
C PRO A 216 -15.56 18.26 0.38
N GLY A 217 -15.27 17.18 -0.34
CA GLY A 217 -14.55 17.28 -1.60
C GLY A 217 -14.01 15.94 -2.11
N VAL A 218 -12.95 16.00 -2.91
CA VAL A 218 -12.27 14.81 -3.45
C VAL A 218 -10.83 14.75 -2.96
N LEU A 219 -10.46 13.61 -2.37
CA LEU A 219 -9.10 13.26 -2.07
C LEU A 219 -8.61 12.21 -3.08
N PHE A 220 -7.63 12.57 -3.89
CA PHE A 220 -6.96 11.60 -4.75
C PHE A 220 -5.75 11.04 -4.03
N ILE A 221 -5.58 9.73 -4.09
CA ILE A 221 -4.36 9.03 -3.69
C ILE A 221 -3.71 8.54 -4.97
N GLU A 222 -2.62 9.17 -5.40
CA GLU A 222 -1.82 8.65 -6.52
C GLU A 222 -0.83 7.62 -5.95
N ASN A 223 -1.10 6.33 -6.17
CA ASN A 223 -0.27 5.26 -5.63
C ASN A 223 1.01 5.05 -6.46
N VAL A 224 1.96 4.34 -5.87
CA VAL A 224 3.20 3.91 -6.55
C VAL A 224 2.83 3.15 -7.84
N GLY A 225 3.59 3.36 -8.91
CA GLY A 225 3.43 2.64 -10.17
C GLY A 225 3.66 1.13 -10.02
N ASN A 226 2.62 0.38 -9.66
CA ASN A 226 2.64 -1.06 -9.50
C ASN A 226 1.21 -1.65 -9.60
N LEU A 227 1.05 -2.75 -10.35
CA LEU A 227 -0.21 -3.50 -10.46
C LEU A 227 -0.28 -4.75 -9.57
N VAL A 228 0.74 -5.00 -8.74
CA VAL A 228 0.82 -6.17 -7.85
C VAL A 228 0.57 -5.75 -6.40
N CYS A 229 1.55 -5.08 -5.78
CA CYS A 229 1.50 -4.79 -4.35
C CYS A 229 0.26 -4.00 -3.93
N PRO A 230 -0.17 -2.92 -4.62
CA PRO A 230 -1.28 -2.08 -4.14
C PRO A 230 -2.65 -2.78 -4.18
N ALA A 231 -2.77 -3.93 -4.84
CA ALA A 231 -4.03 -4.67 -4.93
C ALA A 231 -4.51 -5.19 -3.56
N SER A 232 -3.57 -5.61 -2.70
CA SER A 232 -3.88 -6.23 -1.40
C SER A 232 -4.01 -5.23 -0.24
N PHE A 233 -3.67 -3.96 -0.45
CA PHE A 233 -3.65 -2.94 0.61
C PHE A 233 -4.85 -2.00 0.47
N ASP A 234 -5.78 -2.12 1.42
CA ASP A 234 -6.84 -1.14 1.64
C ASP A 234 -6.25 0.10 2.31
N LEU A 235 -6.58 1.30 1.84
CA LEU A 235 -6.11 2.57 2.39
C LEU A 235 -7.23 3.33 3.14
N GLY A 236 -8.46 2.82 3.07
CA GLY A 236 -9.66 3.51 3.52
C GLY A 236 -10.41 4.19 2.39
N GLU A 237 -9.93 4.09 1.14
CA GLU A 237 -10.55 4.74 -0.02
C GLU A 237 -11.99 4.26 -0.27
N THR A 238 -12.76 5.08 -0.99
CA THR A 238 -14.06 4.70 -1.52
C THR A 238 -13.91 3.65 -2.62
N SER A 239 -13.01 3.91 -3.58
CA SER A 239 -12.82 3.06 -4.75
C SER A 239 -11.38 3.08 -5.26
N LYS A 240 -10.90 1.92 -5.72
CA LYS A 240 -9.69 1.84 -6.56
C LYS A 240 -10.05 2.11 -8.01
N VAL A 241 -9.29 3.00 -8.66
CA VAL A 241 -9.38 3.29 -10.09
C VAL A 241 -8.09 2.84 -10.75
N VAL A 242 -8.16 1.78 -11.54
CA VAL A 242 -7.00 1.25 -12.27
C VAL A 242 -6.83 2.00 -13.59
N ILE A 243 -5.64 2.54 -13.83
CA ILE A 243 -5.28 3.24 -15.05
C ILE A 243 -4.35 2.34 -15.86
N LEU A 244 -4.79 1.98 -17.07
CA LEU A 244 -4.04 1.14 -18.00
C LEU A 244 -3.78 1.93 -19.28
N SER A 245 -2.53 2.03 -19.72
CA SER A 245 -2.22 2.65 -21.01
C SER A 245 -2.37 1.64 -22.16
N VAL A 246 -2.85 2.10 -23.32
CA VAL A 246 -2.87 1.31 -24.56
C VAL A 246 -1.50 0.77 -24.99
N THR A 247 -0.41 1.35 -24.47
CA THR A 247 0.98 0.92 -24.73
C THR A 247 1.40 -0.32 -23.93
N GLU A 248 0.59 -0.78 -22.97
CA GLU A 248 0.93 -1.88 -22.07
C GLU A 248 0.45 -3.25 -22.57
N GLY A 249 -0.43 -3.28 -23.58
CA GLY A 249 -1.01 -4.50 -24.15
C GLY A 249 -2.30 -4.97 -23.46
N GLU A 250 -3.15 -5.66 -24.22
CA GLU A 250 -4.50 -6.08 -23.87
C GLU A 250 -4.61 -7.23 -22.86
N ASP A 251 -3.49 -7.88 -22.54
CA ASP A 251 -3.43 -9.05 -21.65
C ASP A 251 -3.22 -8.70 -20.17
N LYS A 252 -2.98 -7.42 -19.86
CA LYS A 252 -2.70 -6.93 -18.51
C LYS A 252 -3.76 -7.32 -17.47
N PRO A 253 -5.07 -7.28 -17.76
CA PRO A 253 -6.06 -7.72 -16.78
C PRO A 253 -5.90 -9.18 -16.34
N LEU A 254 -5.57 -10.09 -17.26
CA LEU A 254 -5.35 -11.50 -16.95
C LEU A 254 -4.01 -11.76 -16.25
N LYS A 255 -3.01 -10.90 -16.49
CA LYS A 255 -1.69 -10.98 -15.85
C LYS A 255 -1.68 -10.44 -14.42
N TYR A 256 -2.57 -9.51 -14.10
CA TYR A 256 -2.66 -8.87 -12.78
C TYR A 256 -4.08 -8.97 -12.19
N PRO A 257 -4.67 -10.18 -12.11
CA PRO A 257 -6.10 -10.33 -11.85
C PRO A 257 -6.54 -9.70 -10.53
N ASN A 258 -5.73 -9.76 -9.47
CA ASN A 258 -6.08 -9.19 -8.16
C ASN A 258 -6.31 -7.67 -8.23
N MET A 259 -5.53 -6.94 -9.03
CA MET A 259 -5.72 -5.50 -9.19
C MET A 259 -7.03 -5.15 -9.90
N PHE A 260 -7.33 -5.85 -10.99
CA PHE A 260 -8.55 -5.60 -11.76
C PHE A 260 -9.81 -6.14 -11.05
N ALA A 261 -9.67 -7.17 -10.22
CA ALA A 261 -10.72 -7.64 -9.32
C ALA A 261 -11.05 -6.60 -8.24
N ALA A 262 -10.05 -5.91 -7.69
CA ALA A 262 -10.22 -4.91 -6.65
C ALA A 262 -10.69 -3.53 -7.16
N ALA A 263 -10.51 -3.23 -8.46
CA ALA A 263 -10.87 -1.95 -9.04
C ALA A 263 -12.37 -1.85 -9.37
N GLU A 264 -13.00 -0.71 -9.05
CA GLU A 264 -14.37 -0.43 -9.49
C GLU A 264 -14.40 0.06 -10.95
N LEU A 265 -13.38 0.83 -11.32
CA LEU A 265 -13.27 1.50 -12.61
C LEU A 265 -11.89 1.25 -13.22
N MET A 266 -11.89 0.92 -14.51
CA MET A 266 -10.70 0.93 -15.36
C MET A 266 -10.73 2.13 -16.31
N LEU A 267 -9.66 2.92 -16.29
CA LEU A 267 -9.40 3.95 -17.28
C LEU A 267 -8.38 3.43 -18.30
N ILE A 268 -8.79 3.33 -19.58
CA ILE A 268 -7.88 3.00 -20.68
C ILE A 268 -7.30 4.30 -21.22
N ASN A 269 -6.08 4.65 -20.81
CA ASN A 269 -5.43 5.93 -21.10
C ASN A 269 -4.54 5.88 -22.36
N LYS A 270 -4.25 7.07 -22.88
CA LYS A 270 -3.43 7.33 -24.08
C LYS A 270 -4.05 6.78 -25.37
N VAL A 271 -5.38 6.82 -25.49
CA VAL A 271 -6.07 6.35 -26.71
C VAL A 271 -5.68 7.15 -27.96
N ASP A 272 -5.10 8.34 -27.81
CA ASP A 272 -4.46 9.09 -28.88
C ASP A 272 -3.29 8.35 -29.56
N LEU A 273 -2.75 7.32 -28.91
CA LEU A 273 -1.66 6.51 -29.45
C LEU A 273 -2.12 5.30 -30.26
N LEU A 274 -3.43 5.00 -30.33
CA LEU A 274 -3.95 3.86 -31.08
C LEU A 274 -3.48 3.78 -32.55
N PRO A 275 -3.27 4.88 -33.29
CA PRO A 275 -2.71 4.80 -34.64
C PRO A 275 -1.28 4.26 -34.73
N TYR A 276 -0.58 4.13 -33.60
CA TYR A 276 0.84 3.77 -33.53
C TYR A 276 1.11 2.46 -32.78
N VAL A 277 0.08 1.80 -32.25
CA VAL A 277 0.22 0.55 -31.49
C VAL A 277 -0.80 -0.49 -31.95
N ASP A 278 -0.37 -1.75 -32.00
CA ASP A 278 -1.22 -2.88 -32.39
C ASP A 278 -1.97 -3.45 -31.18
N VAL A 279 -2.79 -2.63 -30.52
CA VAL A 279 -3.59 -3.04 -29.36
C VAL A 279 -5.08 -3.03 -29.70
N LYS A 280 -5.79 -4.06 -29.26
CA LYS A 280 -7.25 -4.16 -29.38
C LYS A 280 -7.88 -3.81 -28.04
N ILE A 281 -8.49 -2.63 -27.97
CA ILE A 281 -9.11 -2.16 -26.72
C ILE A 281 -10.23 -3.11 -26.27
N GLU A 282 -10.99 -3.63 -27.21
CA GLU A 282 -12.13 -4.50 -26.96
C GLU A 282 -11.67 -5.81 -26.31
N ASP A 283 -10.57 -6.41 -26.78
CA ASP A 283 -9.95 -7.59 -26.16
C ASP A 283 -9.50 -7.27 -24.71
N CYS A 284 -8.95 -6.08 -24.49
CA CYS A 284 -8.57 -5.62 -23.15
C CYS A 284 -9.78 -5.48 -22.21
N ILE A 285 -10.88 -4.93 -22.70
CA ILE A 285 -12.13 -4.77 -21.95
C ILE A 285 -12.73 -6.13 -21.61
N GLU A 286 -12.76 -7.05 -22.58
CA GLU A 286 -13.23 -8.42 -22.36
C GLU A 286 -12.38 -9.13 -21.32
N ASN A 287 -11.05 -8.99 -21.39
CA ASN A 287 -10.14 -9.55 -20.41
C ASN A 287 -10.35 -8.97 -19.00
N ALA A 288 -10.57 -7.66 -18.88
CA ALA A 288 -10.92 -7.04 -17.61
C ALA A 288 -12.24 -7.58 -17.05
N ARG A 289 -13.26 -7.77 -17.90
CA ARG A 289 -14.56 -8.33 -17.50
C ARG A 289 -14.53 -9.81 -17.15
N LYS A 290 -13.60 -10.59 -17.71
CA LYS A 290 -13.36 -11.99 -17.27
C LYS A 290 -12.88 -12.05 -15.82
N VAL A 291 -12.14 -11.03 -15.37
CA VAL A 291 -11.64 -10.92 -13.99
C VAL A 291 -12.67 -10.27 -13.09
N ASN A 292 -13.28 -9.18 -13.52
CA ASN A 292 -14.28 -8.42 -12.78
C ASN A 292 -15.49 -8.09 -13.68
N PRO A 293 -16.56 -8.89 -13.66
CA PRO A 293 -17.72 -8.70 -14.53
C PRO A 293 -18.43 -7.35 -14.37
N SER A 294 -18.28 -6.70 -13.21
CA SER A 294 -18.91 -5.40 -12.90
C SER A 294 -18.03 -4.19 -13.18
N ILE A 295 -16.77 -4.38 -13.60
CA ILE A 295 -15.83 -3.27 -13.79
C ILE A 295 -16.36 -2.30 -14.85
N LYS A 296 -16.42 -1.02 -14.48
CA LYS A 296 -16.72 0.06 -15.42
C LYS A 296 -15.47 0.35 -16.25
N VAL A 297 -15.63 0.78 -17.49
CA VAL A 297 -14.50 1.15 -18.35
C VAL A 297 -14.75 2.47 -19.05
N ILE A 298 -13.77 3.37 -18.98
CA ILE A 298 -13.76 4.64 -19.72
C ILE A 298 -12.46 4.73 -20.51
N LYS A 299 -12.58 5.06 -21.79
CA LYS A 299 -11.45 5.34 -22.69
C LYS A 299 -11.09 6.81 -22.55
N VAL A 300 -9.82 7.12 -22.30
CA VAL A 300 -9.37 8.50 -22.10
C VAL A 300 -8.04 8.78 -22.81
N SER A 301 -7.85 10.03 -23.20
CA SER A 301 -6.53 10.59 -23.44
C SER A 301 -6.40 11.87 -22.62
N ALA A 302 -5.59 11.82 -21.57
CA ALA A 302 -5.22 13.03 -20.83
C ALA A 302 -4.49 14.06 -21.71
N LYS A 303 -3.89 13.63 -22.83
CA LYS A 303 -3.16 14.52 -23.75
C LYS A 303 -4.10 15.31 -24.67
N THR A 304 -5.12 14.67 -25.23
CA THR A 304 -6.04 15.31 -26.19
C THR A 304 -7.33 15.78 -25.56
N GLY A 305 -7.63 15.33 -24.34
CA GLY A 305 -8.91 15.55 -23.65
C GLY A 305 -10.00 14.55 -24.03
N GLU A 306 -9.75 13.64 -24.98
CA GLU A 306 -10.72 12.61 -25.37
C GLU A 306 -11.16 11.80 -24.14
N GLY A 307 -12.47 11.66 -23.94
CA GLY A 307 -13.04 10.87 -22.85
C GLY A 307 -12.93 11.48 -21.45
N MET A 308 -12.25 12.63 -21.28
CA MET A 308 -12.14 13.30 -19.97
C MET A 308 -13.50 13.75 -19.43
N GLU A 309 -14.44 14.15 -20.29
CA GLU A 309 -15.80 14.49 -19.89
C GLU A 309 -16.53 13.30 -19.24
N ALA A 310 -16.40 12.10 -19.82
CA ALA A 310 -17.01 10.89 -19.26
C ALA A 310 -16.39 10.52 -17.90
N TRP A 311 -15.07 10.71 -17.75
CA TRP A 311 -14.37 10.54 -16.47
C TRP A 311 -14.87 11.54 -15.41
N LEU A 312 -14.95 12.83 -15.75
CA LEU A 312 -15.45 13.85 -14.84
C LEU A 312 -16.94 13.65 -14.48
N SER A 313 -17.76 13.19 -15.44
CA SER A 313 -19.15 12.82 -15.18
C SER A 313 -19.24 11.71 -14.14
N TRP A 314 -18.43 10.66 -14.28
CA TRP A 314 -18.38 9.58 -13.31
C TRP A 314 -17.94 10.08 -11.93
N LEU A 315 -16.95 10.97 -11.84
CA LEU A 315 -16.53 11.58 -10.58
C LEU A 315 -17.67 12.36 -9.89
N ASN A 316 -18.39 13.17 -10.67
CA ASN A 316 -19.51 13.95 -10.16
C ASN A 316 -20.67 13.06 -9.69
N GLU A 317 -20.94 11.95 -10.39
CA GLU A 317 -21.90 10.94 -9.94
C GLU A 317 -21.48 10.30 -8.61
N GLN A 318 -20.20 9.96 -8.45
CA GLN A 318 -19.69 9.42 -7.18
C GLN A 318 -19.80 10.43 -6.03
N LEU A 319 -19.45 11.70 -6.28
CA LEU A 319 -19.59 12.78 -5.32
C LEU A 319 -21.03 12.99 -4.89
N ALA A 320 -21.99 12.93 -5.83
CA ALA A 320 -23.41 13.08 -5.52
C ALA A 320 -23.96 11.93 -4.67
N ASN A 321 -23.40 10.73 -4.80
CA ASN A 321 -23.79 9.56 -4.00
C ASN A 321 -23.21 9.57 -2.58
N GLN A 322 -22.24 10.44 -2.29
CA GLN A 322 -21.63 10.59 -0.96
C GLN A 322 -22.34 11.64 -0.08
N GLN A 323 -23.28 12.41 -0.66
CA GLN A 323 -24.09 13.43 0.02
C GLN A 323 -25.42 12.84 0.51
#